data_AF-A0A3D1LCK8-F1
#
_entry.id   AF-A0A3D1LCK8-F1
#
_cell.length_a   1.000
_cell.length_b   1.000
_cell.length_c   1.000
_cell.angle_alpha   90.00
_cell.angle_beta   90.00
_cell.angle_gamma   90.00
#
_symmetry.space_group_name_H-M   'P 1'
#
loop_
_entity.id
_entity.type
_entity.pdbx_description
1 polymer ?
#
loop_
_entity_poly.entity_id
_entity_poly.type
_entity_poly.pdbx_seq_one_letter_code
_entity_poly.pdbx_strand_id
1 'polypeptide(L)'
;MKKQKQGRLLCALCLALLLIPLAGMLLAGPSDAVSNERLAAKPRLMRAGKLNPDFLSETADYFAGHFYLRPALITANSTVQAAVFRESASEDVVLGDGGWLFYADTLEDFQGTNPMTGRALFCAARNLALLQEYCAQQGTSFLFVCAPNKNTSYPEYMPGQYRKTEQVSDLDRLEQALTQQGVSFCDLREALSGRESLTYYRTDSHWNGYGSYLAGRQILQALGKEADTEDVSLSMQQHAGDLYGMLYPASDREEDAPAPAQLRTFSYLGDVRGVDDQLIRTQSGAEGTLFMFRDSFGNALHADLAGQFSQAVFSRSMPYDLSQAEEMPEVLIAEIAQRNLRWLAQRPPLLPAPQRQEPVWEREAQQKLSVSVSESGFEGLFCYEGRFPEPPDTDAAVFACVDGVWYESCLTEDGFRLLAPEAESMQLVTTAAESASIYQAEL
;
A
#
# COMPACT_ATOMS: atom_id res chain seq x y z
N MET A 1 47.92 32.69 -24.20
CA MET A 1 47.20 33.69 -23.36
C MET A 1 45.69 33.76 -23.63
N LYS A 2 45.18 33.86 -24.87
CA LYS A 2 43.74 33.99 -25.17
C LYS A 2 42.90 32.76 -24.74
N LYS A 3 43.37 31.54 -25.03
CA LYS A 3 42.73 30.27 -24.60
C LYS A 3 42.69 30.09 -23.06
N GLN A 4 43.73 30.52 -22.34
CA GLN A 4 43.76 30.49 -20.87
C GLN A 4 42.78 31.49 -20.24
N LYS A 5 42.61 32.68 -20.84
CA LYS A 5 41.59 33.66 -20.40
C LYS A 5 40.17 33.14 -20.66
N GLN A 6 39.94 32.49 -21.80
CA GLN A 6 38.66 31.84 -22.13
C GLN A 6 38.34 30.68 -21.17
N GLY A 7 39.32 29.83 -20.86
CA GLY A 7 39.14 28.75 -19.88
C GLY A 7 38.80 29.26 -18.48
N ARG A 8 39.50 30.30 -18.00
CA ARG A 8 39.19 30.93 -16.70
C ARG A 8 37.81 31.57 -16.67
N LEU A 9 37.41 32.22 -17.76
CA LEU A 9 36.07 32.81 -17.89
C LEU A 9 34.99 31.72 -17.83
N LEU A 10 35.17 30.62 -18.57
CA LEU A 10 34.25 29.48 -18.52
C LEU A 10 34.16 28.88 -17.12
N CYS A 11 35.29 28.61 -16.46
CA CYS A 11 35.29 28.09 -15.08
C CYS A 11 34.59 29.03 -14.10
N ALA A 12 34.84 30.35 -14.20
CA ALA A 12 34.17 31.34 -13.36
C ALA A 12 32.65 31.37 -13.61
N LEU A 13 32.22 31.20 -14.86
CA LEU A 13 30.82 31.19 -15.24
C LEU A 13 30.11 29.91 -14.76
N CYS A 14 30.76 28.75 -14.88
CA CYS A 14 30.28 27.49 -14.30
C CYS A 14 30.19 27.58 -12.77
N LEU A 15 31.21 28.12 -12.11
CA LEU A 15 31.22 28.29 -10.65
C LEU A 15 30.10 29.25 -10.20
N ALA A 16 29.93 30.37 -10.91
CA ALA A 16 28.83 31.30 -10.62
C ALA A 16 27.47 30.61 -10.75
N LEU A 17 27.28 29.78 -11.79
CA LEU A 17 26.04 29.04 -12.02
C LEU A 17 25.77 28.00 -10.93
N LEU A 18 26.81 27.31 -10.44
CA LEU A 18 26.72 26.37 -9.31
C LEU A 18 26.44 27.06 -7.97
N LEU A 19 26.75 28.36 -7.84
CA LEU A 19 26.47 29.14 -6.62
C LEU A 19 25.05 29.73 -6.59
N ILE A 20 24.32 29.74 -7.72
CA ILE A 20 22.95 30.27 -7.79
C ILE A 20 22.00 29.55 -6.82
N PRO A 21 21.95 28.20 -6.75
CA PRO A 21 21.08 27.51 -5.80
C PRO A 21 21.40 27.84 -4.34
N LEU A 22 22.69 28.00 -4.01
CA LEU A 22 23.13 28.33 -2.65
C LEU A 22 22.77 29.78 -2.28
N ALA A 23 23.05 30.73 -3.17
CA ALA A 23 22.72 32.14 -2.95
C ALA A 23 21.20 32.35 -2.87
N GLY A 24 20.45 31.69 -3.74
CA GLY A 24 18.99 31.72 -3.73
C GLY A 24 18.41 31.13 -2.45
N MET A 25 18.98 30.03 -1.94
CA MET A 25 18.51 29.43 -0.68
C MET A 25 18.73 30.36 0.52
N LEU A 26 19.82 31.15 0.52
CA LEU A 26 20.08 32.16 1.55
C LEU A 26 19.14 33.37 1.48
N LEU A 27 18.68 33.74 0.27
CA LEU A 27 17.88 34.95 0.04
C LEU A 27 16.37 34.69 0.04
N ALA A 28 15.94 33.60 -0.58
CA ALA A 28 14.54 33.25 -0.82
C ALA A 28 14.06 32.06 0.02
N GLY A 29 14.97 31.35 0.70
CA GLY A 29 14.65 30.18 1.51
C GLY A 29 14.73 28.85 0.76
N PRO A 30 14.53 27.73 1.48
CA PRO A 30 14.52 26.39 0.91
C PRO A 30 13.31 26.18 -0.02
N SER A 31 13.46 25.29 -1.01
CA SER A 31 12.31 24.81 -1.80
C SER A 31 11.51 23.77 -0.99
N ASP A 32 10.21 23.72 -1.25
CA ASP A 32 9.29 22.77 -0.62
C ASP A 32 9.39 21.37 -1.24
N ALA A 33 8.76 20.40 -0.58
CA ALA A 33 8.64 19.03 -1.05
C ALA A 33 7.85 18.94 -2.35
N VAL A 34 8.20 17.95 -3.17
CA VAL A 34 7.51 17.67 -4.43
C VAL A 34 6.62 16.45 -4.25
N SER A 35 5.35 16.54 -4.66
CA SER A 35 4.39 15.42 -4.59
C SER A 35 4.38 14.81 -3.17
N ASN A 36 4.57 13.50 -3.04
CA ASN A 36 4.60 12.77 -1.76
C ASN A 36 6.01 12.64 -1.14
N GLU A 37 6.98 13.44 -1.58
CA GLU A 37 8.36 13.38 -1.10
C GLU A 37 8.48 13.75 0.39
N ARG A 38 9.20 12.93 1.16
CA ARG A 38 9.59 13.26 2.53
C ARG A 38 10.97 13.87 2.55
N LEU A 39 11.03 15.20 2.67
CA LEU A 39 12.30 15.91 2.74
C LEU A 39 13.03 15.69 4.08
N ALA A 40 14.36 15.66 4.03
CA ALA A 40 15.20 15.55 5.21
C ALA A 40 14.91 16.70 6.19
N ALA A 41 14.81 16.40 7.48
CA ALA A 41 14.61 17.44 8.49
C ALA A 41 15.84 18.36 8.59
N LYS A 42 15.63 19.60 9.05
CA LYS A 42 16.75 20.52 9.29
C LYS A 42 17.73 19.91 10.31
N PRO A 43 19.01 19.76 9.96
CA PRO A 43 20.00 19.08 10.81
C PRO A 43 20.18 19.83 12.12
N ARG A 44 20.40 19.07 13.20
CA ARG A 44 20.70 19.64 14.53
C ARG A 44 22.14 19.35 14.90
N LEU A 45 22.87 20.41 15.28
CA LEU A 45 24.28 20.29 15.72
C LEU A 45 24.42 19.42 16.98
N MET A 46 23.39 19.41 17.83
CA MET A 46 23.36 18.62 19.06
C MET A 46 22.15 17.70 19.10
N ARG A 47 22.35 16.47 19.58
CA ARG A 47 21.30 15.48 19.85
C ARG A 47 21.52 14.93 21.27
N ALA A 48 20.50 15.00 22.11
CA ALA A 48 20.55 14.56 23.52
C ALA A 48 21.79 15.08 24.30
N GLY A 49 22.15 16.36 24.10
CA GLY A 49 23.27 17.00 24.79
C GLY A 49 24.67 16.65 24.27
N LYS A 50 24.79 15.84 23.22
CA LYS A 50 26.07 15.51 22.56
C LYS A 50 26.12 16.08 21.14
N LEU A 51 27.33 16.28 20.62
CA LEU A 51 27.53 16.61 19.20
C LEU A 51 26.94 15.50 18.33
N ASN A 52 26.16 15.88 17.33
CA ASN A 52 25.58 14.94 16.38
C ASN A 52 26.66 14.46 15.40
N PRO A 53 27.05 13.16 15.41
CA PRO A 53 28.06 12.64 14.48
C PRO A 53 27.57 12.72 13.02
N ASP A 54 26.25 12.68 12.81
CA ASP A 54 25.61 12.66 11.50
C ASP A 54 25.29 14.07 10.98
N PHE A 55 25.76 15.13 11.67
CA PHE A 55 25.41 16.51 11.30
C PHE A 55 25.77 16.86 9.85
N LEU A 56 26.94 16.42 9.38
CA LEU A 56 27.40 16.73 8.02
C LEU A 56 26.60 15.96 6.95
N SER A 57 26.29 14.68 7.18
CA SER A 57 25.45 13.89 6.28
C SER A 57 24.03 14.44 6.26
N GLU A 58 23.41 14.70 7.43
CA GLU A 58 22.08 15.31 7.51
C GLU A 58 22.03 16.70 6.85
N THR A 59 23.13 17.48 6.90
CA THR A 59 23.23 18.77 6.19
C THR A 59 23.31 18.59 4.69
N ALA A 60 24.06 17.60 4.21
CA ALA A 60 24.13 17.27 2.79
C ALA A 60 22.76 16.82 2.28
N ASP A 61 22.07 15.94 3.01
CA ASP A 61 20.74 15.44 2.68
C ASP A 61 19.70 16.58 2.68
N TYR A 62 19.76 17.46 3.69
CA TYR A 62 18.92 18.66 3.75
C TYR A 62 19.15 19.56 2.53
N PHE A 63 20.40 19.87 2.19
CA PHE A 63 20.68 20.73 1.04
C PHE A 63 20.24 20.09 -0.29
N ALA A 64 20.50 18.79 -0.47
CA ALA A 64 20.09 18.04 -1.65
C ALA A 64 18.57 18.06 -1.87
N GLY A 65 17.79 18.04 -0.78
CA GLY A 65 16.33 18.12 -0.82
C GLY A 65 15.75 19.53 -0.99
N HIS A 66 16.49 20.59 -0.64
CA HIS A 66 15.90 21.93 -0.43
C HIS A 66 16.54 23.07 -1.24
N PHE A 67 17.54 22.82 -2.09
CA PHE A 67 18.23 23.90 -2.79
C PHE A 67 17.29 24.75 -3.67
N TYR A 68 17.57 26.04 -3.79
CA TYR A 68 16.74 26.97 -4.57
C TYR A 68 16.70 26.60 -6.06
N LEU A 69 15.52 26.71 -6.68
CA LEU A 69 15.19 26.26 -8.05
C LEU A 69 15.18 24.74 -8.25
N ARG A 70 15.21 23.92 -7.18
CA ARG A 70 15.16 22.46 -7.31
C ARG A 70 14.01 21.97 -8.20
N PRO A 71 12.74 22.37 -8.00
CA PRO A 71 11.66 21.92 -8.87
C PRO A 71 11.89 22.28 -10.35
N ALA A 72 12.39 23.48 -10.63
CA ALA A 72 12.66 23.94 -12.00
C ALA A 72 13.80 23.16 -12.66
N LEU A 73 14.86 22.85 -11.92
CA LEU A 73 16.00 22.07 -12.41
C LEU A 73 15.64 20.60 -12.63
N ILE A 74 14.85 19.99 -11.74
CA ILE A 74 14.29 18.65 -11.93
C ILE A 74 13.44 18.62 -13.19
N THR A 75 12.47 19.54 -13.31
CA THR A 75 11.59 19.65 -14.48
C THR A 75 12.37 19.81 -15.78
N ALA A 76 13.40 20.67 -15.79
CA ALA A 76 14.24 20.87 -16.96
C ALA A 76 15.03 19.61 -17.33
N ASN A 77 15.62 18.93 -16.34
CA ASN A 77 16.32 17.65 -16.57
C ASN A 77 15.36 16.58 -17.11
N SER A 78 14.20 16.39 -16.48
CA SER A 78 13.17 15.45 -16.93
C SER A 78 12.69 15.74 -18.35
N THR A 79 12.56 17.01 -18.71
CA THR A 79 12.19 17.42 -20.08
C THR A 79 13.26 17.01 -21.08
N VAL A 80 14.55 17.23 -20.77
CA VAL A 80 15.65 16.82 -21.63
C VAL A 80 15.74 15.29 -21.73
N GLN A 81 15.64 14.58 -20.60
CA GLN A 81 15.70 13.12 -20.56
C GLN A 81 14.58 12.48 -21.40
N ALA A 82 13.35 12.91 -21.20
CA ALA A 82 12.20 12.41 -21.95
C ALA A 82 12.28 12.77 -23.45
N ALA A 83 12.64 14.02 -23.79
CA ALA A 83 12.60 14.49 -25.17
C ALA A 83 13.79 13.99 -26.03
N VAL A 84 14.98 13.88 -25.44
CA VAL A 84 16.22 13.53 -26.16
C VAL A 84 16.50 12.04 -26.08
N PHE A 85 16.36 11.44 -24.90
CA PHE A 85 16.77 10.05 -24.62
C PHE A 85 15.59 9.09 -24.50
N ARG A 86 14.36 9.61 -24.33
CA ARG A 86 13.16 8.82 -24.01
C ARG A 86 13.33 8.01 -22.72
N GLU A 87 14.09 8.57 -21.78
CA GLU A 87 14.37 7.98 -20.48
C GLU A 87 13.68 8.80 -19.39
N SER A 88 13.24 8.11 -18.33
CA SER A 88 12.72 8.77 -17.14
C SER A 88 13.87 9.35 -16.32
N ALA A 89 13.69 10.56 -15.81
CA ALA A 89 14.61 11.16 -14.84
C ALA A 89 14.31 10.75 -13.39
N SER A 90 13.20 10.03 -13.16
CA SER A 90 12.83 9.45 -11.87
C SER A 90 12.84 7.93 -11.97
N GLU A 91 13.43 7.27 -10.98
CA GLU A 91 13.42 5.80 -10.87
C GLU A 91 12.02 5.26 -10.57
N ASP A 92 11.13 6.10 -10.01
CA ASP A 92 9.76 5.73 -9.64
C ASP A 92 8.77 5.78 -10.81
N VAL A 93 9.18 6.34 -11.97
CA VAL A 93 8.29 6.60 -13.10
C VAL A 93 8.80 5.93 -14.38
N VAL A 94 7.93 5.21 -15.05
CA VAL A 94 8.17 4.60 -16.36
C VAL A 94 7.43 5.40 -17.42
N LEU A 95 8.14 5.83 -18.47
CA LEU A 95 7.57 6.57 -19.60
C LEU A 95 6.90 5.61 -20.57
N GLY A 96 5.57 5.55 -20.57
CA GLY A 96 4.75 4.78 -21.48
C GLY A 96 4.52 5.44 -22.84
N ASP A 97 3.90 4.68 -23.75
CA ASP A 97 3.52 5.16 -25.07
C ASP A 97 2.31 6.12 -24.98
N GLY A 98 2.23 7.09 -25.90
CA GLY A 98 1.07 7.99 -25.99
C GLY A 98 0.91 8.95 -24.79
N GLY A 99 1.98 9.20 -24.03
CA GLY A 99 1.97 10.11 -22.88
C GLY A 99 1.46 9.47 -21.58
N TRP A 100 1.34 8.14 -21.55
CA TRP A 100 1.09 7.40 -20.32
C TRP A 100 2.35 7.36 -19.45
N LEU A 101 2.17 7.43 -18.14
CA LEU A 101 3.21 7.22 -17.14
C LEU A 101 2.83 5.99 -16.30
N PHE A 102 3.77 5.17 -15.89
CA PHE A 102 3.51 4.03 -15.00
C PHE A 102 4.39 4.10 -13.76
N TYR A 103 3.88 3.58 -12.65
CA TYR A 103 4.64 3.52 -11.41
C TYR A 103 5.63 2.35 -11.46
N ALA A 104 6.91 2.62 -11.21
CA ALA A 104 7.97 1.64 -11.41
C ALA A 104 7.83 0.40 -10.51
N ASP A 105 7.28 0.54 -9.30
CA ASP A 105 7.03 -0.61 -8.40
C ASP A 105 6.04 -1.64 -8.97
N THR A 106 5.28 -1.27 -10.01
CA THR A 106 4.38 -2.21 -10.70
C THR A 106 5.07 -3.03 -11.79
N LEU A 107 6.34 -2.76 -12.09
CA LEU A 107 7.08 -3.43 -13.16
C LEU A 107 7.33 -4.90 -12.85
N GLU A 108 7.72 -5.23 -11.61
CA GLU A 108 8.02 -6.63 -11.25
C GLU A 108 6.80 -7.53 -11.40
N ASP A 109 5.61 -7.02 -11.04
CA ASP A 109 4.34 -7.73 -11.23
C ASP A 109 4.03 -7.92 -12.71
N PHE A 110 4.25 -6.89 -13.53
CA PHE A 110 3.97 -6.92 -14.97
C PHE A 110 4.92 -7.84 -15.74
N GLN A 111 6.20 -7.87 -15.35
CA GLN A 111 7.24 -8.68 -15.97
C GLN A 111 7.38 -10.07 -15.32
N GLY A 112 6.73 -10.32 -14.18
CA GLY A 112 6.84 -11.56 -13.43
C GLY A 112 8.25 -11.86 -12.92
N THR A 113 9.06 -10.83 -12.62
CA THR A 113 10.49 -11.00 -12.29
C THR A 113 10.75 -11.32 -10.83
N ASN A 114 9.75 -11.13 -9.96
CA ASN A 114 9.86 -11.38 -8.53
C ASN A 114 8.58 -12.04 -8.01
N PRO A 115 8.11 -13.19 -8.50
CA PRO A 115 6.82 -13.74 -8.09
C PRO A 115 6.76 -14.09 -6.60
N MET A 116 5.59 -13.98 -5.98
CA MET A 116 5.34 -14.45 -4.61
C MET A 116 5.60 -15.97 -4.49
N THR A 117 6.19 -16.38 -3.36
CA THR A 117 6.37 -17.80 -3.05
C THR A 117 5.02 -18.46 -2.78
N GLY A 118 4.93 -19.79 -2.93
CA GLY A 118 3.72 -20.53 -2.55
C GLY A 118 3.34 -20.29 -1.09
N ARG A 119 4.35 -20.22 -0.20
CA ARG A 119 4.19 -19.89 1.22
C ARG A 119 3.59 -18.50 1.42
N ALA A 120 4.11 -17.48 0.73
CA ALA A 120 3.59 -16.11 0.82
C ALA A 120 2.11 -16.04 0.42
N LEU A 121 1.72 -16.72 -0.66
CA LEU A 121 0.33 -16.77 -1.12
C LEU A 121 -0.58 -17.48 -0.12
N PHE A 122 -0.11 -18.60 0.45
CA PHE A 122 -0.84 -19.30 1.50
C PHE A 122 -1.00 -18.42 2.74
N CYS A 123 0.06 -17.76 3.21
CA CYS A 123 0.00 -16.84 4.35
C CYS A 123 -0.99 -15.70 4.10
N ALA A 124 -0.92 -15.06 2.92
CA ALA A 124 -1.85 -13.99 2.56
C ALA A 124 -3.31 -14.46 2.59
N ALA A 125 -3.62 -15.58 1.93
CA ALA A 125 -4.98 -16.12 1.92
C ALA A 125 -5.44 -16.59 3.30
N ARG A 126 -4.56 -17.24 4.09
CA ARG A 126 -4.89 -17.71 5.44
C ARG A 126 -5.13 -16.57 6.40
N ASN A 127 -4.33 -15.51 6.33
CA ASN A 127 -4.51 -14.30 7.15
C ASN A 127 -5.84 -13.61 6.86
N LEU A 128 -6.24 -13.53 5.58
CA LEU A 128 -7.56 -13.02 5.19
C LEU A 128 -8.70 -13.95 5.62
N ALA A 129 -8.48 -15.27 5.61
CA ALA A 129 -9.46 -16.24 6.11
C ALA A 129 -9.67 -16.13 7.63
N LEU A 130 -8.60 -15.95 8.42
CA LEU A 130 -8.68 -15.71 9.86
C LEU A 130 -9.39 -14.39 10.16
N LEU A 131 -9.11 -13.35 9.37
CA LEU A 131 -9.82 -12.08 9.47
C LEU A 131 -11.33 -12.23 9.16
N GLN A 132 -11.68 -12.94 8.08
CA GLN A 132 -13.08 -13.24 7.74
C GLN A 132 -13.77 -14.05 8.84
N GLU A 133 -13.10 -15.05 9.40
CA GLU A 133 -13.64 -15.86 10.50
C GLU A 133 -13.94 -14.98 11.72
N TYR A 134 -13.02 -14.09 12.09
CA TYR A 134 -13.24 -13.15 13.19
C TYR A 134 -14.43 -12.23 12.91
N CYS A 135 -14.53 -11.65 11.71
CA CYS A 135 -15.68 -10.84 11.30
C CYS A 135 -17.00 -11.63 11.43
N ALA A 136 -17.04 -12.87 10.93
CA ALA A 136 -18.24 -13.71 10.99
C ALA A 136 -18.67 -14.02 12.43
N GLN A 137 -17.72 -14.25 13.35
CA GLN A 137 -18.00 -14.44 14.78
C GLN A 137 -18.62 -13.21 15.44
N GLN A 138 -18.34 -12.01 14.92
CA GLN A 138 -18.92 -10.75 15.38
C GLN A 138 -20.20 -10.35 14.62
N GLY A 139 -20.68 -11.17 13.68
CA GLY A 139 -21.84 -10.83 12.84
C GLY A 139 -21.55 -9.82 11.72
N THR A 140 -20.27 -9.58 11.42
CA THR A 140 -19.81 -8.68 10.36
C THR A 140 -19.58 -9.45 9.05
N SER A 141 -20.08 -8.91 7.94
CA SER A 141 -19.76 -9.43 6.60
C SER A 141 -18.40 -8.92 6.14
N PHE A 142 -17.52 -9.80 5.69
CA PHE A 142 -16.19 -9.45 5.21
C PHE A 142 -16.09 -9.54 3.68
N LEU A 143 -15.37 -8.60 3.07
CA LEU A 143 -15.00 -8.64 1.66
C LEU A 143 -13.56 -8.16 1.44
N PHE A 144 -12.75 -9.00 0.79
CA PHE A 144 -11.43 -8.60 0.29
C PHE A 144 -11.56 -8.03 -1.14
N VAL A 145 -10.87 -6.92 -1.41
CA VAL A 145 -10.89 -6.22 -2.69
C VAL A 145 -9.46 -5.92 -3.12
N CYS A 146 -9.12 -6.28 -4.36
CA CYS A 146 -7.82 -5.94 -4.94
C CYS A 146 -7.98 -4.91 -6.07
N ALA A 147 -7.36 -3.75 -5.93
CA ALA A 147 -7.29 -2.77 -7.01
C ALA A 147 -6.18 -3.15 -8.02
N PRO A 148 -6.50 -3.43 -9.29
CA PRO A 148 -5.49 -3.85 -10.26
C PRO A 148 -4.48 -2.73 -10.55
N ASN A 149 -3.24 -3.10 -10.83
CA ASN A 149 -2.23 -2.13 -11.27
C ASN A 149 -2.62 -1.53 -12.62
N LYS A 150 -2.22 -0.28 -12.88
CA LYS A 150 -2.53 0.38 -14.15
C LYS A 150 -2.00 -0.37 -15.37
N ASN A 151 -0.83 -1.00 -15.26
CA ASN A 151 -0.25 -1.83 -16.32
C ASN A 151 -0.90 -3.22 -16.48
N THR A 152 -1.73 -3.65 -15.52
CA THR A 152 -2.65 -4.78 -15.69
C THR A 152 -3.83 -4.38 -16.57
N SER A 153 -4.40 -3.19 -16.34
CA SER A 153 -5.58 -2.67 -17.05
C SER A 153 -5.26 -2.09 -18.43
N TYR A 154 -4.05 -1.51 -18.59
CA TYR A 154 -3.60 -0.80 -19.79
C TYR A 154 -2.21 -1.28 -20.26
N PRO A 155 -2.01 -2.59 -20.49
CA PRO A 155 -0.71 -3.15 -20.88
C PRO A 155 -0.21 -2.64 -22.25
N GLU A 156 -1.12 -2.23 -23.13
CA GLU A 156 -0.80 -1.78 -24.49
C GLU A 156 -0.03 -0.46 -24.56
N TYR A 157 -0.03 0.32 -23.47
CA TYR A 157 0.75 1.56 -23.36
C TYR A 157 2.09 1.36 -22.64
N MET A 158 2.39 0.14 -22.19
CA MET A 158 3.70 -0.17 -21.62
C MET A 158 4.77 -0.16 -22.72
N PRO A 159 5.95 0.43 -22.46
CA PRO A 159 7.04 0.46 -23.45
C PRO A 159 7.49 -0.94 -23.82
N GLY A 160 7.74 -1.19 -25.11
CA GLY A 160 8.11 -2.52 -25.62
C GLY A 160 9.39 -3.14 -25.02
N GLN A 161 10.20 -2.38 -24.28
CA GLN A 161 11.34 -2.91 -23.53
C GLN A 161 10.92 -3.71 -22.29
N TYR A 162 9.73 -3.43 -21.73
CA TYR A 162 9.12 -4.19 -20.65
C TYR A 162 8.16 -5.20 -21.26
N ARG A 163 8.56 -6.47 -21.28
CA ARG A 163 7.69 -7.55 -21.76
C ARG A 163 6.74 -7.99 -20.66
N LYS A 164 5.45 -8.01 -20.97
CA LYS A 164 4.45 -8.65 -20.12
C LYS A 164 4.81 -10.12 -19.94
N THR A 165 4.71 -10.63 -18.73
CA THR A 165 4.88 -12.06 -18.45
C THR A 165 3.72 -12.88 -19.01
N GLU A 166 4.02 -14.08 -19.49
CA GLU A 166 3.03 -15.12 -19.81
C GLU A 166 2.76 -16.03 -18.60
N GLN A 167 3.47 -15.81 -17.48
CA GLN A 167 3.23 -16.54 -16.24
C GLN A 167 1.91 -16.09 -15.62
N VAL A 168 1.27 -17.01 -14.89
CA VAL A 168 0.09 -16.72 -14.07
C VAL A 168 0.48 -15.67 -13.04
N SER A 169 -0.28 -14.57 -12.95
CA SER A 169 0.07 -13.44 -12.07
C SER A 169 -0.10 -13.81 -10.60
N ASP A 170 0.57 -13.09 -9.69
CA ASP A 170 0.36 -13.31 -8.26
C ASP A 170 -1.07 -12.99 -7.81
N LEU A 171 -1.78 -12.10 -8.51
CA LEU A 171 -3.20 -11.86 -8.27
C LEU A 171 -4.05 -13.10 -8.62
N ASP A 172 -3.82 -13.72 -9.78
CA ASP A 172 -4.51 -14.97 -10.17
C ASP A 172 -4.21 -16.12 -9.19
N ARG A 173 -2.94 -16.24 -8.79
CA ARG A 173 -2.50 -17.29 -7.85
C ARG A 173 -3.09 -17.05 -6.45
N LEU A 174 -3.20 -15.79 -6.02
CA LEU A 174 -3.84 -15.44 -4.75
C LEU A 174 -5.34 -15.70 -4.81
N GLU A 175 -6.03 -15.34 -5.89
CA GLU A 175 -7.45 -15.63 -6.09
C GLU A 175 -7.76 -17.14 -5.95
N GLN A 176 -6.90 -17.99 -6.52
CA GLN A 176 -7.01 -19.43 -6.35
C GLN A 176 -6.87 -19.85 -4.87
N ALA A 177 -5.90 -19.29 -4.15
CA ALA A 177 -5.69 -19.57 -2.73
C ALA A 177 -6.85 -19.04 -1.85
N LEU A 178 -7.40 -17.88 -2.17
CA LEU A 178 -8.58 -17.29 -1.51
C LEU A 178 -9.80 -18.18 -1.70
N THR A 179 -10.03 -18.67 -2.92
CA THR A 179 -11.11 -19.61 -3.23
C THR A 179 -10.98 -20.91 -2.43
N GLN A 180 -9.77 -21.46 -2.34
CA GLN A 180 -9.50 -22.68 -1.55
C GLN A 180 -9.74 -22.49 -0.05
N GLN A 181 -9.47 -21.29 0.47
CA GLN A 181 -9.70 -20.93 1.88
C GLN A 181 -11.12 -20.38 2.14
N GLY A 182 -11.95 -20.26 1.10
CA GLY A 182 -13.32 -19.74 1.21
C GLY A 182 -13.42 -18.26 1.56
N VAL A 183 -12.41 -17.45 1.19
CA VAL A 183 -12.41 -16.00 1.43
C VAL A 183 -13.27 -15.29 0.38
N SER A 184 -14.19 -14.45 0.83
CA SER A 184 -14.98 -13.57 -0.03
C SER A 184 -14.08 -12.54 -0.70
N PHE A 185 -14.00 -12.59 -2.03
CA PHE A 185 -13.14 -11.73 -2.84
C PHE A 185 -13.94 -11.07 -3.97
N CYS A 186 -13.67 -9.79 -4.21
CA CYS A 186 -14.20 -9.02 -5.33
C CYS A 186 -13.09 -8.69 -6.33
N ASP A 187 -13.14 -9.31 -7.51
CA ASP A 187 -12.26 -8.98 -8.63
C ASP A 187 -12.77 -7.75 -9.40
N LEU A 188 -11.89 -6.77 -9.58
CA LEU A 188 -12.18 -5.51 -10.26
C LEU A 188 -11.66 -5.46 -11.70
N ARG A 189 -10.92 -6.47 -12.18
CA ARG A 189 -10.28 -6.45 -13.50
C ARG A 189 -11.29 -6.36 -14.65
N GLU A 190 -12.33 -7.18 -14.61
CA GLU A 190 -13.41 -7.12 -15.63
C GLU A 190 -14.16 -5.79 -15.56
N ALA A 191 -14.43 -5.29 -14.35
CA ALA A 191 -15.13 -4.03 -14.16
C ALA A 191 -14.37 -2.84 -14.77
N LEU A 192 -13.03 -2.86 -14.75
CA LEU A 192 -12.19 -1.73 -15.14
C LEU A 192 -11.61 -1.82 -16.57
N SER A 193 -11.72 -2.98 -17.22
CA SER A 193 -11.13 -3.23 -18.55
C SER A 193 -12.15 -3.11 -19.68
N GLY A 194 -11.67 -2.87 -20.91
CA GLY A 194 -12.51 -2.87 -22.12
C GLY A 194 -13.58 -1.79 -22.18
N ARG A 195 -13.47 -0.72 -21.40
CA ARG A 195 -14.44 0.39 -21.34
C ARG A 195 -14.20 1.41 -22.46
N GLU A 196 -15.26 2.06 -22.93
CA GLU A 196 -15.16 3.15 -23.92
C GLU A 196 -14.45 4.38 -23.34
N SER A 197 -14.77 4.70 -22.08
CA SER A 197 -14.09 5.76 -21.32
C SER A 197 -12.94 5.18 -20.50
N LEU A 198 -11.85 5.96 -20.36
CA LEU A 198 -10.72 5.55 -19.54
C LEU A 198 -11.13 5.38 -18.08
N THR A 199 -10.62 4.36 -17.42
CA THR A 199 -10.82 4.08 -15.99
C THR A 199 -9.62 4.49 -15.14
N TYR A 200 -8.50 4.84 -15.77
CA TYR A 200 -7.30 5.35 -15.11
C TYR A 200 -6.86 6.68 -15.71
N TYR A 201 -6.18 7.47 -14.88
CA TYR A 201 -5.44 8.63 -15.34
C TYR A 201 -4.22 8.21 -16.15
N ARG A 202 -3.85 9.01 -17.16
CA ARG A 202 -2.66 8.72 -17.98
C ARG A 202 -1.39 9.02 -17.20
N THR A 203 -1.40 10.08 -16.41
CA THR A 203 -0.22 10.66 -15.77
C THR A 203 -0.21 10.51 -14.25
N ASP A 204 -1.18 9.78 -13.70
CA ASP A 204 -1.26 9.39 -12.28
C ASP A 204 -1.16 7.86 -12.13
N SER A 205 -0.75 7.36 -10.97
CA SER A 205 -0.66 5.94 -10.66
C SER A 205 -2.02 5.26 -10.39
N HIS A 206 -3.09 6.03 -10.14
CA HIS A 206 -4.40 5.55 -9.71
C HIS A 206 -5.46 5.49 -10.83
N TRP A 207 -6.60 4.85 -10.52
CA TRP A 207 -7.82 4.99 -11.30
C TRP A 207 -8.32 6.44 -11.29
N ASN A 208 -9.15 6.82 -12.26
CA ASN A 208 -9.87 8.10 -12.25
C ASN A 208 -11.23 7.96 -11.56
N GLY A 209 -12.00 9.07 -11.51
CA GLY A 209 -13.32 9.06 -10.88
C GLY A 209 -14.28 8.04 -11.49
N TYR A 210 -14.22 7.81 -12.81
CA TYR A 210 -15.04 6.78 -13.46
C TYR A 210 -14.59 5.36 -13.09
N GLY A 211 -13.28 5.09 -13.04
CA GLY A 211 -12.76 3.81 -12.59
C GLY A 211 -13.14 3.50 -11.14
N SER A 212 -12.97 4.47 -10.24
CA SER A 212 -13.41 4.37 -8.84
C SER A 212 -14.90 4.07 -8.71
N TYR A 213 -15.73 4.75 -9.50
CA TYR A 213 -17.17 4.52 -9.54
C TYR A 213 -17.53 3.09 -9.96
N LEU A 214 -16.90 2.57 -11.02
CA LEU A 214 -17.11 1.19 -11.47
C LEU A 214 -16.65 0.18 -10.41
N ALA A 215 -15.53 0.43 -9.74
CA ALA A 215 -15.05 -0.39 -8.63
C ALA A 215 -16.05 -0.40 -7.47
N GLY A 216 -16.54 0.78 -7.05
CA GLY A 216 -17.55 0.90 -6.00
C GLY A 216 -18.83 0.14 -6.33
N ARG A 217 -19.29 0.18 -7.59
CA ARG A 217 -20.46 -0.59 -8.04
C ARG A 217 -20.25 -2.09 -7.96
N GLN A 218 -19.11 -2.59 -8.44
CA GLN A 218 -18.79 -4.02 -8.38
C GLN A 218 -18.71 -4.51 -6.92
N ILE A 219 -18.14 -3.69 -6.02
CA ILE A 219 -18.08 -3.96 -4.58
C ILE A 219 -19.48 -4.04 -3.97
N LEU A 220 -20.37 -3.07 -4.26
CA LEU A 220 -21.74 -3.08 -3.74
C LEU A 220 -22.52 -4.30 -4.24
N GLN A 221 -22.34 -4.70 -5.50
CA GLN A 221 -22.93 -5.91 -6.06
C GLN A 221 -22.42 -7.18 -5.37
N ALA A 222 -21.11 -7.26 -5.09
CA ALA A 222 -20.51 -8.38 -4.36
C ALA A 222 -21.04 -8.48 -2.92
N LEU A 223 -21.41 -7.35 -2.31
CA LEU A 223 -22.07 -7.27 -1.00
C LEU A 223 -23.58 -7.53 -1.06
N GLY A 224 -24.16 -7.75 -2.24
CA GLY A 224 -25.60 -7.93 -2.42
C GLY A 224 -26.44 -6.66 -2.19
N LYS A 225 -25.81 -5.48 -2.18
CA LYS A 225 -26.51 -4.19 -2.10
C LYS A 225 -26.93 -3.74 -3.50
N GLU A 226 -28.00 -2.94 -3.57
CA GLU A 226 -28.33 -2.26 -4.82
C GLU A 226 -27.17 -1.35 -5.24
N ALA A 227 -26.74 -1.51 -6.49
CA ALA A 227 -25.71 -0.68 -7.09
C ALA A 227 -26.34 0.16 -8.22
N ASP A 228 -25.79 1.34 -8.46
CA ASP A 228 -26.22 2.21 -9.56
C ASP A 228 -26.09 1.53 -10.93
N THR A 229 -26.56 2.18 -11.99
CA THR A 229 -26.40 1.71 -13.38
C THR A 229 -25.00 1.98 -13.95
N GLU A 230 -24.58 1.21 -14.96
CA GLU A 230 -23.34 1.53 -15.71
C GLU A 230 -23.45 2.84 -16.50
N ASP A 231 -24.66 3.19 -16.91
CA ASP A 231 -24.98 4.38 -17.71
C ASP A 231 -25.06 5.65 -16.84
N VAL A 232 -23.95 5.99 -16.17
CA VAL A 232 -23.80 7.24 -15.42
C VAL A 232 -23.41 8.37 -16.36
N SER A 233 -23.95 9.57 -16.13
CA SER A 233 -23.48 10.77 -16.82
C SER A 233 -22.07 11.11 -16.36
N LEU A 234 -21.14 11.26 -17.30
CA LEU A 234 -19.74 11.59 -17.02
C LEU A 234 -19.45 13.07 -17.29
N SER A 235 -18.66 13.68 -16.42
CA SER A 235 -18.02 14.97 -16.65
C SER A 235 -16.51 14.82 -16.69
N MET A 236 -15.84 15.65 -17.49
CA MET A 236 -14.38 15.73 -17.48
C MET A 236 -13.97 16.62 -16.31
N GLN A 237 -13.13 16.09 -15.44
CA GLN A 237 -12.58 16.80 -14.29
C GLN A 237 -11.07 16.91 -14.43
N GLN A 238 -10.54 18.08 -14.05
CA GLN A 238 -9.11 18.31 -14.04
C GLN A 238 -8.46 17.60 -12.85
N HIS A 239 -7.32 16.97 -13.08
CA HIS A 239 -6.55 16.26 -12.06
C HIS A 239 -5.06 16.47 -12.27
N ALA A 240 -4.33 16.75 -11.19
CA ALA A 240 -2.88 16.80 -11.19
C ALA A 240 -2.31 15.41 -10.91
N GLY A 241 -1.74 14.76 -11.93
CA GLY A 241 -1.22 13.39 -11.81
C GLY A 241 0.03 13.28 -10.94
N ASP A 242 0.04 12.32 -10.00
CA ASP A 242 1.15 12.11 -9.07
C ASP A 242 2.49 11.81 -9.78
N LEU A 243 2.49 10.92 -10.79
CA LEU A 243 3.68 10.56 -11.57
C LEU A 243 4.17 11.73 -12.43
N TYR A 244 3.25 12.54 -12.95
CA TYR A 244 3.62 13.77 -13.65
C TYR A 244 4.30 14.76 -12.70
N GLY A 245 3.74 14.95 -11.50
CA GLY A 245 4.32 15.79 -10.46
C GLY A 245 5.72 15.34 -10.02
N MET A 246 5.98 14.03 -10.02
CA MET A 246 7.32 13.48 -9.76
C MET A 246 8.33 13.85 -10.85
N LEU A 247 7.92 13.88 -12.12
CA LEU A 247 8.80 14.23 -13.24
C LEU A 247 8.95 15.74 -13.45
N TYR A 248 7.86 16.48 -13.34
CA TYR A 248 7.76 17.89 -13.71
C TYR A 248 7.24 18.76 -12.56
N PRO A 249 7.93 18.79 -11.41
CA PRO A 249 7.43 19.45 -10.19
C PRO A 249 7.25 20.96 -10.26
N ALA A 250 7.81 21.63 -11.28
CA ALA A 250 7.58 23.06 -11.52
C ALA A 250 6.45 23.31 -12.52
N SER A 251 5.76 22.26 -13.00
CA SER A 251 4.65 22.36 -13.92
C SER A 251 3.32 22.27 -13.16
N ASP A 252 2.38 23.12 -13.54
CA ASP A 252 0.98 23.16 -13.09
C ASP A 252 0.05 22.41 -14.05
N ARG A 253 0.59 21.52 -14.88
CA ARG A 253 -0.19 20.81 -15.88
C ARG A 253 -1.08 19.77 -15.21
N GLU A 254 -2.34 19.81 -15.59
CA GLU A 254 -3.35 18.83 -15.21
C GLU A 254 -3.77 18.00 -16.44
N GLU A 255 -4.43 16.88 -16.19
CA GLU A 255 -5.15 16.11 -17.20
C GLU A 255 -6.64 16.11 -16.94
N ASP A 256 -7.43 16.11 -18.03
CA ASP A 256 -8.87 15.89 -17.96
C ASP A 256 -9.16 14.39 -17.93
N ALA A 257 -9.92 13.93 -16.94
CA ALA A 257 -10.39 12.55 -16.86
C ALA A 257 -11.90 12.46 -16.58
N PRO A 258 -12.58 11.39 -17.05
CA PRO A 258 -13.99 11.18 -16.76
C PRO A 258 -14.22 10.84 -15.28
N ALA A 259 -15.28 11.41 -14.72
CA ALA A 259 -15.82 11.10 -13.41
C ALA A 259 -17.35 11.22 -13.43
N PRO A 260 -18.08 10.58 -12.49
CA PRO A 260 -19.51 10.80 -12.35
C PRO A 260 -19.84 12.28 -12.22
N ALA A 261 -20.75 12.77 -13.07
CA ALA A 261 -21.19 14.17 -13.05
C ALA A 261 -22.00 14.51 -11.80
N GLN A 262 -22.59 13.50 -11.15
CA GLN A 262 -23.31 13.62 -9.89
C GLN A 262 -22.51 12.91 -8.81
N LEU A 263 -22.08 13.67 -7.80
CA LEU A 263 -21.39 13.14 -6.64
C LEU A 263 -22.40 12.51 -5.66
N ARG A 264 -21.94 11.49 -4.94
CA ARG A 264 -22.69 10.91 -3.82
C ARG A 264 -22.84 11.93 -2.69
N THR A 265 -23.99 11.93 -2.03
CA THR A 265 -24.28 12.82 -0.90
C THR A 265 -23.88 12.16 0.42
N PHE A 266 -22.91 12.74 1.11
CA PHE A 266 -22.51 12.36 2.47
C PHE A 266 -21.90 13.57 3.19
N SER A 267 -21.57 13.42 4.46
CA SER A 267 -20.86 14.45 5.26
C SER A 267 -19.72 13.82 6.03
N TYR A 268 -18.59 14.53 6.12
CA TYR A 268 -17.48 14.15 6.99
C TYR A 268 -17.83 14.39 8.46
N LEU A 269 -17.33 13.51 9.32
CA LEU A 269 -17.42 13.62 10.77
C LEU A 269 -16.05 13.99 11.33
N GLY A 270 -15.99 15.10 12.07
CA GLY A 270 -14.74 15.63 12.62
C GLY A 270 -13.95 16.49 11.63
N ASP A 271 -12.68 16.73 11.95
CA ASP A 271 -11.78 17.58 11.16
C ASP A 271 -10.99 16.74 10.15
N VAL A 272 -11.64 16.39 9.04
CA VAL A 272 -11.00 15.70 7.91
C VAL A 272 -10.31 16.74 7.04
N ARG A 273 -8.98 16.66 6.97
CA ARG A 273 -8.10 17.59 6.23
C ARG A 273 -8.00 17.23 4.75
N GLY A 274 -8.16 15.95 4.43
CA GLY A 274 -8.13 15.48 3.05
C GLY A 274 -8.17 13.96 2.94
N VAL A 275 -8.15 13.49 1.70
CA VAL A 275 -8.23 12.06 1.35
C VAL A 275 -7.05 11.26 1.89
N ASP A 276 -5.95 11.90 2.25
CA ASP A 276 -4.77 11.24 2.80
C ASP A 276 -4.79 11.01 4.31
N ASP A 277 -5.83 11.49 5.02
CA ASP A 277 -5.93 11.27 6.46
C ASP A 277 -5.93 9.79 6.83
N GLN A 278 -5.29 9.48 7.96
CA GLN A 278 -5.14 8.10 8.46
C GLN A 278 -6.49 7.44 8.73
N LEU A 279 -7.47 8.24 9.17
CA LEU A 279 -8.83 7.81 9.47
C LEU A 279 -9.80 8.86 8.93
N ILE A 280 -10.78 8.43 8.14
CA ILE A 280 -11.88 9.27 7.65
C ILE A 280 -13.19 8.67 8.16
N ARG A 281 -14.04 9.50 8.78
CA ARG A 281 -15.37 9.11 9.23
C ARG A 281 -16.41 9.90 8.46
N THR A 282 -17.46 9.23 7.98
CA THR A 282 -18.54 9.85 7.22
C THR A 282 -19.90 9.38 7.69
N GLN A 283 -20.92 10.19 7.42
CA GLN A 283 -22.33 9.84 7.59
C GLN A 283 -23.14 10.19 6.34
N SER A 284 -24.21 9.44 6.09
CA SER A 284 -25.16 9.72 5.01
C SER A 284 -26.60 9.34 5.42
N GLY A 285 -27.56 9.55 4.52
CA GLY A 285 -28.95 9.13 4.70
C GLY A 285 -29.24 7.68 4.29
N ALA A 286 -28.21 6.90 3.93
CA ALA A 286 -28.33 5.49 3.57
C ALA A 286 -28.47 4.58 4.81
N GLU A 287 -28.48 3.25 4.61
CA GLU A 287 -28.57 2.23 5.66
C GLU A 287 -27.28 1.42 5.80
N GLY A 288 -27.07 0.85 6.98
CA GLY A 288 -25.95 -0.01 7.33
C GLY A 288 -24.66 0.72 7.69
N THR A 289 -23.69 0.00 8.23
CA THR A 289 -22.39 0.55 8.67
C THR A 289 -21.21 -0.14 7.99
N LEU A 290 -20.19 0.65 7.65
CA LEU A 290 -18.98 0.19 6.95
C LEU A 290 -17.72 0.53 7.75
N PHE A 291 -16.80 -0.43 7.88
CA PHE A 291 -15.40 -0.16 8.17
C PHE A 291 -14.54 -0.66 7.00
N MET A 292 -13.68 0.19 6.45
CA MET A 292 -12.85 -0.15 5.30
C MET A 292 -11.38 0.12 5.61
N PHE A 293 -10.56 -0.91 5.58
CA PHE A 293 -9.12 -0.73 5.40
C PHE A 293 -8.84 -0.51 3.92
N ARG A 294 -7.96 0.45 3.61
CA ARG A 294 -7.70 0.88 2.23
C ARG A 294 -6.28 1.39 2.06
N ASP A 295 -5.81 1.45 0.82
CA ASP A 295 -4.60 2.18 0.46
C ASP A 295 -4.89 3.49 -0.28
N SER A 296 -3.98 3.98 -1.12
CA SER A 296 -4.19 5.21 -1.89
C SER A 296 -5.25 5.07 -2.99
N PHE A 297 -5.57 3.85 -3.46
CA PHE A 297 -6.71 3.62 -4.37
C PHE A 297 -8.04 3.96 -3.69
N GLY A 298 -8.14 3.71 -2.38
CA GLY A 298 -9.24 4.17 -1.54
C GLY A 298 -9.46 5.69 -1.49
N ASN A 299 -8.51 6.52 -1.96
CA ASN A 299 -8.66 7.99 -1.99
C ASN A 299 -9.87 8.43 -2.82
N ALA A 300 -10.14 7.79 -3.96
CA ALA A 300 -11.35 8.07 -4.74
C ALA A 300 -12.54 7.22 -4.26
N LEU A 301 -12.29 5.94 -3.95
CA LEU A 301 -13.33 4.97 -3.66
C LEU A 301 -14.08 5.25 -2.34
N HIS A 302 -13.44 5.88 -1.35
CA HIS A 302 -14.12 6.19 -0.10
C HIS A 302 -15.37 7.07 -0.31
N ALA A 303 -15.32 8.03 -1.23
CA ALA A 303 -16.45 8.91 -1.51
C ALA A 303 -17.60 8.15 -2.20
N ASP A 304 -17.27 7.21 -3.10
CA ASP A 304 -18.25 6.37 -3.78
C ASP A 304 -19.00 5.45 -2.81
N LEU A 305 -18.31 4.95 -1.78
CA LEU A 305 -18.90 4.08 -0.76
C LEU A 305 -19.57 4.88 0.38
N ALA A 306 -19.04 6.04 0.77
CA ALA A 306 -19.54 6.82 1.91
C ALA A 306 -21.03 7.18 1.79
N GLY A 307 -21.50 7.48 0.57
CA GLY A 307 -22.91 7.77 0.32
C GLY A 307 -23.83 6.55 0.25
N GLN A 308 -23.33 5.34 0.50
CA GLN A 308 -24.07 4.07 0.41
C GLN A 308 -24.26 3.39 1.76
N PHE A 309 -23.69 3.97 2.82
CA PHE A 309 -23.78 3.50 4.20
C PHE A 309 -24.19 4.65 5.12
N SER A 310 -25.00 4.36 6.14
CA SER A 310 -25.43 5.35 7.12
C SER A 310 -24.23 5.97 7.86
N GLN A 311 -23.24 5.14 8.17
CA GLN A 311 -21.93 5.51 8.70
C GLN A 311 -20.84 4.69 8.02
N ALA A 312 -19.73 5.34 7.66
CA ALA A 312 -18.56 4.66 7.12
C ALA A 312 -17.28 5.18 7.75
N VAL A 313 -16.34 4.28 8.01
CA VAL A 313 -15.01 4.56 8.54
C VAL A 313 -13.98 4.00 7.56
N PHE A 314 -13.01 4.81 7.16
CA PHE A 314 -11.95 4.43 6.23
C PHE A 314 -10.59 4.60 6.91
N SER A 315 -9.86 3.51 7.10
CA SER A 315 -8.54 3.49 7.74
C SER A 315 -7.44 3.17 6.71
N ARG A 316 -6.35 3.94 6.74
CA ARG A 316 -5.12 3.65 5.99
C ARG A 316 -4.17 2.72 6.73
N SER A 317 -4.62 2.09 7.82
CA SER A 317 -3.73 1.30 8.67
C SER A 317 -3.30 0.02 7.96
N MET A 318 -1.99 -0.24 7.97
CA MET A 318 -1.38 -1.50 7.53
C MET A 318 -0.25 -1.85 8.50
N PRO A 319 -0.28 -3.00 9.21
CA PRO A 319 -1.26 -4.11 9.11
C PRO A 319 -2.70 -3.70 9.43
N TYR A 320 -3.68 -4.48 8.97
CA TYR A 320 -5.09 -4.26 9.32
C TYR A 320 -5.28 -4.53 10.82
N ASP A 321 -5.61 -3.49 11.57
CA ASP A 321 -5.69 -3.53 13.01
C ASP A 321 -7.13 -3.32 13.48
N LEU A 322 -7.74 -4.41 13.92
CA LEU A 322 -9.17 -4.49 14.18
C LEU A 322 -9.56 -3.78 15.48
N SER A 323 -8.61 -3.45 16.35
CA SER A 323 -8.92 -2.65 17.55
C SER A 323 -9.29 -1.21 17.21
N GLN A 324 -9.07 -0.75 15.97
CA GLN A 324 -9.51 0.57 15.50
C GLN A 324 -11.01 0.65 15.25
N ALA A 325 -11.70 -0.48 15.11
CA ALA A 325 -13.15 -0.53 15.04
C ALA A 325 -13.72 -0.40 16.45
N GLU A 326 -14.09 0.83 16.85
CA GLU A 326 -14.74 1.12 18.15
C GLU A 326 -15.98 0.23 18.38
N GLU A 327 -16.76 0.03 17.31
CA GLU A 327 -17.86 -0.92 17.23
C GLU A 327 -17.72 -1.72 15.94
N MET A 328 -17.99 -3.03 15.98
CA MET A 328 -17.93 -3.89 14.80
C MET A 328 -19.02 -3.48 13.79
N PRO A 329 -18.67 -3.22 12.52
CA PRO A 329 -19.61 -2.77 11.51
C PRO A 329 -20.48 -3.93 10.99
N GLU A 330 -21.53 -3.62 10.22
CA GLU A 330 -22.24 -4.63 9.44
C GLU A 330 -21.36 -5.19 8.31
N VAL A 331 -20.53 -4.33 7.70
CA VAL A 331 -19.61 -4.68 6.61
C VAL A 331 -18.19 -4.23 6.92
N LEU A 332 -17.22 -5.13 6.74
CA LEU A 332 -15.80 -4.83 6.73
C LEU A 332 -15.18 -5.10 5.36
N ILE A 333 -14.52 -4.09 4.79
CA ILE A 333 -13.80 -4.21 3.52
C ILE A 333 -12.30 -4.10 3.78
N ALA A 334 -11.52 -5.02 3.22
CA ALA A 334 -10.07 -4.89 3.13
C ALA A 334 -9.69 -4.65 1.67
N GLU A 335 -9.31 -3.41 1.33
CA GLU A 335 -8.84 -3.02 0.02
C GLU A 335 -7.32 -2.88 0.00
N ILE A 336 -6.70 -3.36 -1.07
CA ILE A 336 -5.27 -3.22 -1.32
C ILE A 336 -4.98 -3.20 -2.82
N ALA A 337 -4.00 -2.41 -3.25
CA ALA A 337 -3.54 -2.47 -4.62
C ALA A 337 -2.75 -3.75 -4.91
N GLN A 338 -2.80 -4.22 -6.17
CA GLN A 338 -2.13 -5.42 -6.65
C GLN A 338 -0.62 -5.43 -6.33
N ARG A 339 0.08 -4.30 -6.48
CA ARG A 339 1.50 -4.17 -6.10
C ARG A 339 1.82 -4.46 -4.63
N ASN A 340 0.81 -4.39 -3.76
CA ASN A 340 0.96 -4.51 -2.31
C ASN A 340 0.49 -5.88 -1.78
N LEU A 341 0.12 -6.85 -2.63
CA LEU A 341 -0.38 -8.17 -2.19
C LEU A 341 0.56 -8.88 -1.20
N ARG A 342 1.88 -8.71 -1.35
CA ARG A 342 2.88 -9.26 -0.41
C ARG A 342 2.71 -8.78 1.02
N TRP A 343 2.17 -7.58 1.23
CA TRP A 343 1.99 -7.04 2.57
C TRP A 343 1.04 -7.91 3.41
N LEU A 344 0.10 -8.63 2.78
CA LEU A 344 -0.79 -9.57 3.47
C LEU A 344 -0.05 -10.72 4.15
N ALA A 345 1.14 -11.09 3.66
CA ALA A 345 2.01 -12.11 4.24
C ALA A 345 3.16 -11.50 5.07
N GLN A 346 3.56 -10.25 4.83
CA GLN A 346 4.64 -9.59 5.57
C GLN A 346 4.15 -8.88 6.83
N ARG A 347 2.88 -8.44 6.83
CA ARG A 347 2.25 -7.64 7.88
C ARG A 347 0.87 -8.22 8.18
N PRO A 348 0.81 -9.42 8.81
CA PRO A 348 -0.44 -10.07 9.15
C PRO A 348 -1.37 -9.16 9.97
N PRO A 349 -2.69 -9.29 9.82
CA PRO A 349 -3.66 -8.49 10.56
C PRO A 349 -3.51 -8.67 12.08
N LEU A 350 -3.86 -7.63 12.83
CA LEU A 350 -3.98 -7.66 14.29
C LEU A 350 -5.43 -7.94 14.65
N LEU A 351 -5.72 -9.18 15.01
CA LEU A 351 -7.03 -9.64 15.51
C LEU A 351 -6.83 -10.67 16.63
N PRO A 352 -7.77 -10.80 17.58
CA PRO A 352 -7.76 -11.88 18.56
C PRO A 352 -7.65 -13.23 17.87
N ALA A 353 -6.62 -14.01 18.25
CA ALA A 353 -6.40 -15.31 17.65
C ALA A 353 -7.55 -16.26 17.98
N PRO A 354 -8.09 -16.99 17.01
CA PRO A 354 -9.20 -17.90 17.29
C PRO A 354 -8.68 -19.13 18.02
N GLN A 355 -9.45 -19.58 19.02
CA GLN A 355 -9.15 -20.81 19.74
C GLN A 355 -9.37 -22.03 18.82
N ARG A 356 -8.53 -23.04 19.02
CA ARG A 356 -8.55 -24.31 18.30
C ARG A 356 -8.50 -25.46 19.28
N GLN A 357 -8.83 -26.65 18.80
CA GLN A 357 -8.51 -27.88 19.51
C GLN A 357 -7.01 -28.15 19.43
N GLU A 358 -6.49 -28.89 20.41
CA GLU A 358 -5.11 -29.38 20.35
C GLU A 358 -4.89 -30.15 19.04
N PRO A 359 -3.92 -29.73 18.22
CA PRO A 359 -3.62 -30.41 16.98
C PRO A 359 -2.88 -31.73 17.24
N VAL A 360 -3.08 -32.72 16.36
CA VAL A 360 -2.47 -34.06 16.48
C VAL A 360 -1.12 -34.08 15.75
N TRP A 361 -0.05 -34.51 16.43
CA TRP A 361 1.30 -34.54 15.86
C TRP A 361 2.00 -35.89 16.10
N GLU A 362 2.72 -36.41 15.11
CA GLU A 362 3.33 -37.75 15.17
C GLU A 362 4.83 -37.75 15.51
N ARG A 363 5.52 -36.60 15.51
CA ARG A 363 6.96 -36.48 15.83
C ARG A 363 7.28 -35.19 16.57
N GLU A 364 8.16 -35.29 17.56
CA GLU A 364 8.56 -34.17 18.42
C GLU A 364 10.06 -33.89 18.25
N ALA A 365 10.41 -32.84 17.52
CA ALA A 365 11.68 -32.16 17.71
C ALA A 365 11.40 -30.94 18.59
N GLN A 366 11.91 -30.92 19.82
CA GLN A 366 11.78 -29.79 20.73
C GLN A 366 12.92 -28.80 20.50
N GLN A 367 12.57 -27.60 20.06
CA GLN A 367 13.49 -26.49 19.82
C GLN A 367 13.09 -25.29 20.68
N LYS A 368 13.99 -24.32 20.80
CA LYS A 368 13.70 -23.03 21.44
C LYS A 368 13.46 -21.98 20.37
N LEU A 369 12.55 -21.05 20.64
CA LEU A 369 12.23 -19.95 19.74
C LEU A 369 12.14 -18.65 20.51
N SER A 370 12.91 -17.65 20.12
CA SER A 370 12.77 -16.30 20.68
C SER A 370 11.48 -15.67 20.15
N VAL A 371 10.68 -15.12 21.06
CA VAL A 371 9.40 -14.49 20.73
C VAL A 371 9.36 -13.11 21.36
N SER A 372 9.10 -12.08 20.56
CA SER A 372 8.90 -10.73 21.08
C SER A 372 7.46 -10.55 21.54
N VAL A 373 7.29 -9.91 22.69
CA VAL A 373 5.99 -9.55 23.26
C VAL A 373 5.81 -8.03 23.26
N SER A 374 4.66 -7.55 22.81
CA SER A 374 4.27 -6.14 22.91
C SER A 374 2.81 -5.98 23.31
N GLU A 375 2.45 -4.80 23.81
CA GLU A 375 1.05 -4.44 24.01
C GLU A 375 0.28 -4.45 22.68
N SER A 376 -1.00 -4.79 22.74
CA SER A 376 -1.92 -4.70 21.59
C SER A 376 -2.97 -3.62 21.83
N GLY A 377 -3.68 -3.22 20.78
CA GLY A 377 -4.82 -2.32 20.91
C GLY A 377 -6.07 -2.97 21.51
N PHE A 378 -6.07 -4.30 21.72
CA PHE A 378 -7.13 -5.02 22.39
C PHE A 378 -6.86 -5.13 23.89
N GLU A 379 -7.85 -4.76 24.70
CA GLU A 379 -7.74 -4.85 26.15
C GLU A 379 -7.49 -6.30 26.61
N GLY A 380 -6.43 -6.50 27.40
CA GLY A 380 -6.07 -7.81 27.96
C GLY A 380 -5.40 -8.78 26.98
N LEU A 381 -5.11 -8.36 25.75
CA LEU A 381 -4.36 -9.17 24.77
C LEU A 381 -2.98 -8.56 24.48
N PHE A 382 -2.02 -9.43 24.23
CA PHE A 382 -0.65 -9.11 23.88
C PHE A 382 -0.31 -9.66 22.50
N CYS A 383 0.57 -8.96 21.80
CA CYS A 383 1.07 -9.38 20.49
C CYS A 383 2.37 -10.16 20.67
N TYR A 384 2.36 -11.41 20.24
CA TYR A 384 3.50 -12.32 20.21
C TYR A 384 3.96 -12.49 18.76
N GLU A 385 5.23 -12.25 18.49
CA GLU A 385 5.82 -12.40 17.16
C GLU A 385 7.14 -13.15 17.21
N GLY A 386 7.36 -14.06 16.26
CA GLY A 386 8.58 -14.83 16.18
C GLY A 386 8.85 -15.34 14.78
N ARG A 387 10.12 -15.70 14.52
CA ARG A 387 10.59 -16.27 13.25
C ARG A 387 11.23 -17.61 13.48
N PHE A 388 10.79 -18.61 12.74
CA PHE A 388 11.29 -19.97 12.82
C PHE A 388 12.71 -20.05 12.20
N PRO A 389 13.59 -20.93 12.73
CA PRO A 389 14.92 -21.14 12.16
C PRO A 389 14.87 -21.64 10.72
N GLU A 390 13.87 -22.47 10.41
CA GLU A 390 13.54 -22.94 9.07
C GLU A 390 12.11 -22.49 8.73
N PRO A 391 11.86 -21.98 7.51
CA PRO A 391 10.52 -21.59 7.10
C PRO A 391 9.55 -22.77 7.20
N PRO A 392 8.33 -22.57 7.72
CA PRO A 392 7.30 -23.60 7.69
C PRO A 392 6.99 -24.06 6.26
N ASP A 393 6.44 -25.26 6.14
CA ASP A 393 6.00 -25.79 4.84
C ASP A 393 4.96 -24.87 4.19
N THR A 394 4.80 -24.99 2.87
CA THR A 394 4.02 -24.06 2.04
C THR A 394 2.62 -23.80 2.61
N ASP A 395 1.91 -24.84 3.04
CA ASP A 395 0.54 -24.82 3.54
C ASP A 395 0.44 -25.05 5.06
N ALA A 396 1.56 -24.93 5.79
CA ALA A 396 1.59 -25.15 7.23
C ALA A 396 0.90 -24.02 8.01
N ALA A 397 -0.10 -24.36 8.81
CA ALA A 397 -0.58 -23.46 9.86
C ALA A 397 0.45 -23.38 11.01
N VAL A 398 0.33 -22.35 11.85
CA VAL A 398 1.09 -22.21 13.09
C VAL A 398 0.10 -22.16 14.24
N PHE A 399 0.21 -23.11 15.15
CA PHE A 399 -0.62 -23.16 16.35
C PHE A 399 0.24 -22.81 17.57
N ALA A 400 -0.34 -22.06 18.50
CA ALA A 400 0.29 -21.73 19.77
C ALA A 400 -0.56 -22.24 20.93
N CYS A 401 0.06 -23.00 21.83
CA CYS A 401 -0.51 -23.32 23.13
C CYS A 401 -0.06 -22.25 24.12
N VAL A 402 -0.98 -21.43 24.59
CA VAL A 402 -0.77 -20.39 25.60
C VAL A 402 -1.46 -20.85 26.87
N ASP A 403 -0.67 -21.18 27.90
CA ASP A 403 -1.14 -21.67 29.20
C ASP A 403 -2.25 -22.75 29.14
N GLY A 404 -2.08 -23.69 28.20
CA GLY A 404 -2.97 -24.83 27.99
C GLY A 404 -4.13 -24.60 27.02
N VAL A 405 -4.27 -23.40 26.46
CA VAL A 405 -5.28 -23.07 25.43
C VAL A 405 -4.61 -22.95 24.07
N TRP A 406 -5.16 -23.63 23.07
CA TRP A 406 -4.64 -23.63 21.71
C TRP A 406 -5.26 -22.52 20.87
N TYR A 407 -4.41 -21.80 20.16
CA TYR A 407 -4.77 -20.72 19.25
C TYR A 407 -4.13 -20.95 17.88
N GLU A 408 -4.76 -20.42 16.83
CA GLU A 408 -4.13 -20.32 15.52
C GLU A 408 -3.57 -18.93 15.29
N SER A 409 -2.29 -18.86 14.92
CA SER A 409 -1.59 -17.60 14.66
C SER A 409 -1.84 -17.11 13.23
N CYS A 410 -1.84 -15.80 13.04
CA CYS A 410 -1.59 -15.23 11.73
C CYS A 410 -0.14 -15.51 11.31
N LEU A 411 0.12 -15.52 10.01
CA LEU A 411 1.34 -16.08 9.43
C LEU A 411 2.18 -15.01 8.74
N THR A 412 3.51 -15.15 8.86
CA THR A 412 4.47 -14.61 7.90
C THR A 412 5.14 -15.75 7.13
N GLU A 413 5.94 -15.45 6.10
CA GLU A 413 6.63 -16.50 5.34
C GLU A 413 7.55 -17.34 6.23
N ASP A 414 8.26 -16.70 7.15
CA ASP A 414 9.25 -17.30 8.04
C ASP A 414 8.81 -17.35 9.51
N GLY A 415 7.56 -17.02 9.83
CA GLY A 415 7.17 -16.73 11.20
C GLY A 415 5.67 -16.64 11.43
N PHE A 416 5.31 -15.99 12.53
CA PHE A 416 3.93 -15.86 12.97
C PHE A 416 3.71 -14.55 13.74
N ARG A 417 2.43 -14.19 13.85
CA ARG A 417 1.92 -13.16 14.74
C ARG A 417 0.67 -13.69 15.45
N LEU A 418 0.64 -13.59 16.76
CA LEU A 418 -0.44 -14.09 17.60
C LEU A 418 -0.90 -13.00 18.56
N LEU A 419 -2.20 -12.72 18.59
CA LEU A 419 -2.83 -11.90 19.63
C LEU A 419 -3.57 -12.82 20.60
N ALA A 420 -3.04 -12.96 21.82
CA ALA A 420 -3.55 -13.85 22.86
C ALA A 420 -3.43 -13.18 24.24
N PRO A 421 -4.08 -13.72 25.29
CA PRO A 421 -3.87 -13.25 26.66
C PRO A 421 -2.40 -13.33 27.08
N GLU A 422 -2.06 -12.64 28.17
CA GLU A 422 -0.72 -12.73 28.77
C GLU A 422 -0.37 -14.19 29.08
N ALA A 423 0.80 -14.61 28.59
CA ALA A 423 1.29 -15.98 28.67
C ALA A 423 2.39 -16.11 29.73
N GLU A 424 2.21 -17.02 30.69
CA GLU A 424 3.32 -17.50 31.54
C GLU A 424 4.19 -18.51 30.77
N SER A 425 3.55 -19.31 29.92
CA SER A 425 4.17 -20.33 29.09
C SER A 425 3.54 -20.38 27.71
N MET A 426 4.39 -20.56 26.69
CA MET A 426 3.93 -20.70 25.31
C MET A 426 4.74 -21.75 24.56
N GLN A 427 4.02 -22.59 23.81
CA GLN A 427 4.57 -23.56 22.88
C GLN A 427 3.99 -23.30 21.50
N LEU A 428 4.81 -23.42 20.45
CA LEU A 428 4.35 -23.31 19.07
C LEU A 428 4.56 -24.62 18.35
N VAL A 429 3.64 -24.94 17.45
CA VAL A 429 3.72 -26.11 16.59
C VAL A 429 3.41 -25.74 15.16
N THR A 430 4.26 -26.21 14.26
CA THR A 430 4.10 -26.09 12.82
C THR A 430 4.83 -27.23 12.12
N THR A 431 4.58 -27.44 10.84
CA THR A 431 5.32 -28.39 10.02
C THR A 431 6.40 -27.66 9.22
N ALA A 432 7.61 -28.19 9.25
CA ALA A 432 8.73 -27.73 8.44
C ALA A 432 9.50 -28.96 7.95
N ALA A 433 9.88 -28.97 6.67
CA ALA A 433 10.52 -30.12 6.02
C ALA A 433 9.69 -31.41 6.18
N GLU A 434 8.37 -31.30 6.00
CA GLU A 434 7.39 -32.41 6.10
C GLU A 434 7.35 -33.07 7.50
N SER A 435 7.90 -32.41 8.52
CA SER A 435 7.94 -32.91 9.90
C SER A 435 7.37 -31.89 10.88
N ALA A 436 6.51 -32.35 11.79
CA ALA A 436 6.03 -31.52 12.88
C ALA A 436 7.20 -31.15 13.82
N SER A 437 7.29 -29.87 14.16
CA SER A 437 8.29 -29.32 15.08
C SER A 437 7.61 -28.55 16.19
N ILE A 438 8.05 -28.79 17.43
CA ILE A 438 7.54 -28.11 18.62
C ILE A 438 8.60 -27.12 19.10
N TYR A 439 8.19 -25.88 19.29
CA TYR A 439 9.05 -24.80 19.73
C TYR A 439 8.60 -24.29 21.09
N GLN A 440 9.47 -24.38 22.09
CA GLN A 440 9.26 -23.71 23.37
C GLN A 440 9.63 -22.23 23.21
N ALA A 441 8.67 -21.33 23.46
CA ALA A 441 8.89 -19.91 23.34
C ALA A 441 9.75 -19.36 24.50
N GLU A 442 10.69 -18.47 24.16
CA GLU A 442 11.44 -17.63 25.08
C GLU A 442 10.91 -16.19 24.91
N LEU A 443 10.02 -15.78 25.84
CA LEU A 443 9.26 -14.52 25.83
C LEU A 443 10.09 -13.30 26.25
#